data_AF-A0A2X2WG15-F1
#
_entry.id   AF-A0A2X2WG15-F1
#
_cell.length_a   1.000
_cell.length_b   1.000
_cell.length_c   1.000
_cell.angle_alpha   90.00
_cell.angle_beta   90.00
_cell.angle_gamma   90.00
#
_symmetry.space_group_name_H-M   'P 1'
#
loop_
_entity.id
_entity.type
_entity.pdbx_description
1 polymer ?
#
loop_
_entity_poly.entity_id
_entity_poly.type
_entity_poly.pdbx_seq_one_letter_code
_entity_poly.pdbx_strand_id
1 'polypeptide(L)'
;MVGEEPQHAYNRIQLSPVLGGEKRFAQTLLHPPEWYQRHGVTVLTGEAVIAVDAIARTATTTGRTLAWDCAGVCHRLGSVYSADPRR
;
A
#
# COMPACT_ATOMS: atom_id res chain seq x y z
N MET A 1 5.00 -1.93 1.13
CA MET A 1 3.98 -0.97 0.63
C MET A 1 3.39 -0.25 1.82
N VAL A 2 3.24 1.07 1.74
CA VAL A 2 2.60 1.90 2.77
C VAL A 2 1.40 2.60 2.14
N GLY A 3 0.29 2.79 2.86
CA GLY A 3 -0.85 3.53 2.33
C GLY A 3 -1.78 4.01 3.45
N GLU A 4 -2.34 5.20 3.26
CA GLU A 4 -3.24 5.84 4.22
C GLU A 4 -4.60 5.14 4.33
N GLU A 5 -5.01 4.44 3.27
CA GLU A 5 -6.28 3.74 3.29
C GLU A 5 -6.20 2.49 4.18
N PRO A 6 -7.28 2.17 4.92
CA PRO A 6 -7.31 1.01 5.81
C PRO A 6 -7.42 -0.32 5.05
N GLN A 7 -7.65 -0.28 3.74
CA GLN A 7 -7.87 -1.45 2.88
C GLN A 7 -6.64 -1.76 2.01
N HIS A 8 -6.49 -3.03 1.62
CA HIS A 8 -5.54 -3.43 0.59
C HIS A 8 -5.94 -2.88 -0.78
N ALA A 9 -5.02 -2.86 -1.74
CA ALA A 9 -5.27 -2.30 -3.06
C ALA A 9 -6.47 -2.96 -3.78
N TYR A 10 -7.33 -2.13 -4.36
CA TYR A 10 -8.58 -2.56 -5.00
C TYR A 10 -8.88 -1.77 -6.28
N ASN A 11 -9.75 -2.33 -7.13
CA ASN A 11 -10.21 -1.72 -8.35
C ASN A 11 -11.32 -0.69 -8.07
N ARG A 12 -10.96 0.60 -8.12
CA ARG A 12 -11.90 1.71 -7.87
C ARG A 12 -13.03 1.81 -8.89
N ILE A 13 -12.84 1.33 -10.13
CA ILE A 13 -13.89 1.32 -11.17
C ILE A 13 -15.03 0.40 -10.74
N GLN A 14 -14.73 -0.65 -9.99
CA GLN A 14 -15.71 -1.61 -9.49
C GLN A 14 -16.43 -1.15 -8.21
N LEU A 15 -16.23 0.09 -7.74
CA LEU A 15 -16.96 0.60 -6.58
C LEU A 15 -18.44 0.90 -6.87
N SER A 16 -18.77 1.32 -8.10
CA SER A 16 -20.17 1.59 -8.47
C SER A 16 -21.11 0.38 -8.21
N PRO A 17 -20.81 -0.85 -8.69
CA PRO A 17 -21.63 -2.02 -8.39
C PRO A 17 -21.57 -2.46 -6.91
N VAL A 18 -20.53 -2.09 -6.15
CA VAL A 18 -20.49 -2.36 -4.70
C VAL A 18 -21.49 -1.47 -3.96
N LEU A 19 -21.54 -0.17 -4.30
CA LEU A 19 -22.49 0.76 -3.71
C LEU A 19 -23.94 0.44 -4.13
N GLY A 20 -24.13 -0.11 -5.32
CA GLY A 20 -25.41 -0.63 -5.79
C GLY A 20 -25.84 -1.98 -5.17
N GLY A 21 -24.99 -2.61 -4.35
CA GLY A 21 -25.27 -3.89 -3.69
C GLY A 21 -25.11 -5.13 -4.59
N GLU A 22 -24.68 -4.97 -5.83
CA GLU A 22 -24.48 -6.05 -6.80
C GLU A 22 -23.20 -6.86 -6.52
N LYS A 23 -22.21 -6.24 -5.88
CA LYS A 23 -20.92 -6.87 -5.55
C LYS A 23 -20.50 -6.60 -4.11
N ARG A 24 -19.73 -7.53 -3.57
CA ARG A 24 -19.05 -7.33 -2.28
C ARG A 24 -17.73 -6.61 -2.49
N PHE A 25 -17.36 -5.72 -1.56
CA PHE A 25 -16.07 -5.00 -1.60
C PHE A 25 -14.87 -5.95 -1.71
N ALA A 26 -14.90 -7.10 -1.01
CA ALA A 26 -13.82 -8.09 -1.09
C ALA A 26 -13.53 -8.59 -2.52
N GLN A 27 -14.50 -8.52 -3.43
CA GLN A 27 -14.34 -8.91 -4.84
C GLN A 27 -13.66 -7.84 -5.69
N THR A 28 -13.47 -6.63 -5.17
CA THR A 28 -12.75 -5.55 -5.86
C THR A 28 -11.27 -5.52 -5.50
N LEU A 29 -10.83 -6.25 -4.46
CA LEU A 29 -9.43 -6.37 -4.09
C LEU A 29 -8.62 -6.88 -5.30
N LEU A 30 -7.49 -6.23 -5.60
CA LEU A 30 -6.63 -6.63 -6.71
C LEU A 30 -5.98 -7.99 -6.44
N HIS A 31 -5.60 -8.20 -5.19
CA HIS A 31 -5.10 -9.47 -4.70
C HIS A 31 -5.70 -9.74 -3.32
N PRO A 32 -5.96 -11.01 -2.98
CA PRO A 32 -6.38 -11.36 -1.63
C PRO A 32 -5.20 -11.18 -0.65
N PRO A 33 -5.45 -10.91 0.65
CA PRO A 33 -4.40 -10.60 1.63
C PRO A 33 -3.27 -11.65 1.70
N GLU A 34 -3.59 -12.93 1.57
CA GLU A 34 -2.61 -14.03 1.60
C GLU A 34 -1.65 -14.02 0.40
N TRP A 35 -2.02 -13.37 -0.70
CA TRP A 35 -1.12 -13.21 -1.85
C TRP A 35 0.12 -12.41 -1.44
N TYR A 36 -0.05 -11.33 -0.69
CA TYR A 36 1.05 -10.46 -0.28
C TYR A 36 2.05 -11.19 0.61
N GLN A 37 1.55 -11.94 1.61
CA GLN A 37 2.41 -12.72 2.51
C GLN A 37 3.22 -13.78 1.74
N ARG A 38 2.57 -14.49 0.82
CA ARG A 38 3.22 -15.52 -0.01
C ARG A 38 4.29 -14.96 -0.95
N HIS A 39 4.16 -13.69 -1.35
CA HIS A 39 5.15 -12.99 -2.19
C HIS A 39 6.12 -12.12 -1.38
N GLY A 40 6.15 -12.25 -0.05
CA GLY A 40 7.06 -11.47 0.80
C GLY A 40 6.78 -9.97 0.83
N VAL A 41 5.59 -9.55 0.40
CA VAL A 41 5.20 -8.13 0.37
C VAL A 41 4.57 -7.75 1.70
N THR A 42 5.24 -6.87 2.44
CA THR A 42 4.65 -6.24 3.64
C THR A 42 3.79 -5.06 3.23
N VAL A 43 2.53 -5.03 3.65
CA VAL A 43 1.59 -3.93 3.42
C VAL A 43 1.24 -3.28 4.75
N LEU A 44 1.51 -1.98 4.87
CA LEU A 44 1.12 -1.14 6.00
C LEU A 44 -0.07 -0.28 5.57
N THR A 45 -1.27 -0.68 5.98
CA THR A 45 -2.52 0.06 5.74
C THR A 45 -2.79 1.03 6.89
N GLY A 46 -3.52 2.11 6.61
CA GLY A 46 -3.84 3.14 7.61
C GLY A 46 -2.67 4.03 8.01
N GLU A 47 -1.54 3.97 7.31
CA GLU A 47 -0.37 4.79 7.60
C GLU A 47 -0.07 5.71 6.42
N ALA A 48 -0.09 7.02 6.66
CA ALA A 48 0.37 8.00 5.68
C ALA A 48 1.88 8.27 5.84
N VAL A 49 2.60 8.38 4.72
CA VAL A 49 3.98 8.90 4.69
C VAL A 49 3.91 10.41 4.80
N ILE A 50 4.51 10.98 5.85
CA ILE A 50 4.47 12.42 6.15
C ILE A 50 5.78 13.14 5.83
N ALA A 51 6.89 12.41 5.76
CA ALA A 51 8.19 12.96 5.36
C ALA A 51 9.04 11.88 4.67
N VAL A 52 9.88 12.32 3.75
CA VAL A 52 10.83 11.48 3.01
C VAL A 52 12.20 12.15 3.05
N ASP A 53 13.19 11.44 3.58
CA ASP A 53 14.61 11.79 3.47
C ASP A 53 15.25 10.86 2.43
N ALA A 54 15.50 11.41 1.23
CA ALA A 54 16.13 10.66 0.15
C ALA A 54 17.63 10.41 0.37
N ILE A 55 18.32 11.25 1.16
CA ILE A 55 19.75 11.10 1.45
C ILE A 55 19.95 10.00 2.47
N ALA A 56 19.22 10.06 3.58
CA ALA A 56 19.23 9.02 4.61
C ALA A 56 18.47 7.75 4.18
N ARG A 57 17.73 7.82 3.07
CA ARG A 57 16.87 6.74 2.54
C ARG A 57 15.84 6.26 3.56
N THR A 58 15.13 7.21 4.17
CA THR A 58 14.09 6.92 5.15
C THR A 58 12.77 7.64 4.83
N ALA A 59 11.65 7.01 5.17
CA ALA A 59 10.35 7.68 5.29
C ALA A 59 9.90 7.70 6.74
N THR A 60 9.32 8.83 7.13
CA THR A 60 8.52 8.92 8.35
C THR A 60 7.06 8.77 7.98
N THR A 61 6.38 7.83 8.63
CA THR A 61 4.93 7.66 8.57
C THR A 61 4.29 8.21 9.84
N THR A 62 2.96 8.27 9.85
CA THR A 62 2.16 8.55 11.07
C THR A 62 2.43 7.60 12.24
N GLY A 63 2.98 6.40 12.00
CA GLY A 63 3.22 5.40 13.04
C GLY A 63 4.68 5.08 13.32
N ARG A 64 5.58 5.24 12.34
CA ARG A 64 6.98 4.77 12.43
C ARG A 64 7.91 5.42 11.40
N THR A 65 9.21 5.19 11.56
CA THR A 65 10.21 5.47 10.51
C THR A 65 10.60 4.18 9.81
N LEU A 66 10.67 4.21 8.49
CA LEU A 66 11.01 3.09 7.61
C LEU A 66 12.28 3.45 6.83
N ALA A 67 13.27 2.57 6.84
CA ALA A 67 14.40 2.65 5.92
C ALA A 67 14.07 1.90 4.62
N TRP A 68 14.62 2.35 3.49
CA TRP A 68 14.52 1.66 2.21
C TRP A 68 15.86 1.53 1.52
N ASP A 69 15.97 0.50 0.69
CA ASP A 69 17.01 0.43 -0.32
C ASP A 69 16.51 1.03 -1.63
N CYS A 70 15.43 0.49 -2.19
CA CYS A 70 14.82 1.05 -3.40
C CYS A 70 13.43 1.61 -3.09
N ALA A 71 13.16 2.82 -3.55
CA ALA A 71 11.87 3.49 -3.37
C ALA A 71 11.25 3.84 -4.73
N GLY A 72 9.98 3.47 -4.89
CA GLY A 72 9.10 3.98 -5.95
C GLY A 72 7.97 4.78 -5.33
N VAL A 73 7.70 5.98 -5.86
CA VAL A 73 6.56 6.83 -5.44
C VAL A 73 5.48 6.73 -6.50
N CYS A 74 4.27 6.35 -6.11
CA CYS A 74 3.11 6.41 -6.99
C CYS A 74 2.34 7.71 -6.71
N HIS A 75 2.25 8.64 -7.65
CA HIS A 75 1.60 9.94 -7.43
C HIS A 75 0.07 9.90 -7.27
N ARG A 76 -0.57 8.73 -7.42
CA ARG A 76 -2.04 8.60 -7.41
C ARG A 76 -2.62 8.00 -6.13
N LEU A 77 -1.76 7.51 -5.24
CA LEU A 77 -2.05 7.02 -3.89
C LEU A 77 -0.75 7.23 -3.14
N GLY A 78 -0.71 7.97 -2.03
CA GLY A 78 0.51 8.31 -1.25
C GLY A 78 1.28 7.11 -0.68
N SER A 79 1.70 6.21 -1.55
CA SER A 79 2.28 4.92 -1.24
C SER A 79 3.72 4.90 -1.66
N VAL A 80 4.59 4.76 -0.67
CA VAL A 80 5.99 4.42 -0.88
C VAL A 80 6.13 2.90 -0.85
N TYR A 81 6.78 2.38 -1.87
CA TYR A 81 7.14 0.97 -1.97
C TYR A 81 8.59 0.83 -1.49
N SER A 82 8.81 0.02 -0.46
CA SER A 82 10.13 -0.53 -0.16
C SER A 82 10.14 -1.95 -0.71
N ALA A 83 10.94 -2.19 -1.74
CA ALA A 83 11.29 -3.55 -2.16
C ALA A 83 12.57 -3.89 -1.41
N ASP A 84 12.51 -4.86 -0.50
CA ASP A 84 13.69 -5.41 0.17
C ASP A 84 14.52 -6.15 -0.89
N PRO A 85 15.75 -5.71 -1.20
CA PRO A 85 16.58 -6.34 -2.22
C PRO A 85 17.22 -7.66 -1.76
N ARG A 86 16.92 -8.17 -0.56
CA ARG A 86 17.56 -9.38 0.00
C ARG A 86 16.73 -10.67 -0.06
N ARG A 87 15.62 -10.73 -0.79
CA ARG A 87 14.88 -11.99 -1.02
C ARG A 87 14.21 -12.11 -2.38
#